data_AF-A5HC33-F1
#
_entry.id   AF-A5HC33-F1
#
_cell.length_a   1.000
_cell.length_b   1.000
_cell.length_c   1.000
_cell.angle_alpha   90.00
_cell.angle_beta   90.00
_cell.angle_gamma   90.00
#
_symmetry.space_group_name_H-M   'P 1'
#
loop_
_entity.id
_entity.type
_entity.pdbx_description
1 polymer ?
#
loop_
_entity_poly.entity_id
_entity_poly.type
_entity_poly.pdbx_seq_one_letter_code
_entity_poly.pdbx_strand_id
1 'polypeptide(L)'
;FSSCSAEDFEKLTLNKGGNCLLNIPKPDEAYSAPFCGNKLVDPGEECDCGNPKECELDPCCEGSTCKLKSFAECAYGDCCKDCWFLPGGSLCRGKTNECDVPEYCNGSSQFCQPDVFIQNGYPCQNNKAYCYNGMCQYYDAQCQVIFGSKAKAAPRDCFIEVNSKGDRFGNCGFSGNEYKKCATGNALCGKLQCENVQHMPVFGIVPAIIQTPSRGTKCWGVDFQLGSDLP
;
A
#
# COMPACT_ATOMS: atom_id res chain seq x y z
N PHE A 1 -9.29 1.79 18.59
CA PHE A 1 -8.34 0.74 18.16
C PHE A 1 -7.47 0.33 19.35
N SER A 2 -7.00 -0.92 19.39
CA SER A 2 -5.89 -1.32 20.29
C SER A 2 -4.56 -0.79 19.73
N SER A 3 -3.49 -0.79 20.53
CA SER A 3 -2.15 -0.39 20.06
C SER A 3 -1.65 -1.27 18.92
N CYS A 4 -1.86 -2.59 18.99
CA CYS A 4 -1.44 -3.52 17.94
C CYS A 4 -2.12 -3.21 16.60
N SER A 5 -3.44 -2.92 16.62
CA SER A 5 -4.16 -2.58 15.39
C SER A 5 -3.72 -1.24 14.78
N ALA A 6 -3.29 -0.29 15.60
CA ALA A 6 -2.75 0.97 15.12
C ALA A 6 -1.39 0.79 14.44
N GLU A 7 -0.48 0.01 15.06
CA GLU A 7 0.83 -0.33 14.47
C GLU A 7 0.68 -1.11 13.15
N ASP A 8 -0.28 -2.04 13.07
CA ASP A 8 -0.53 -2.80 11.85
C ASP A 8 -1.07 -1.93 10.72
N PHE A 9 -1.96 -0.98 11.04
CA PHE A 9 -2.46 -0.02 10.05
C PHE A 9 -1.34 0.91 9.57
N GLU A 10 -0.50 1.41 10.47
CA GLU A 10 0.66 2.23 10.10
C GLU A 10 1.62 1.47 9.17
N LYS A 11 1.93 0.20 9.49
CA LYS A 11 2.75 -0.66 8.61
C LYS A 11 2.08 -0.90 7.26
N LEU A 12 0.76 -1.07 7.20
CA LEU A 12 0.03 -1.20 5.94
C LEU A 12 0.24 0.04 5.07
N THR A 13 -0.01 1.23 5.64
CA THR A 13 0.12 2.52 4.94
C THR A 13 1.56 2.78 4.48
N LEU A 14 2.56 2.52 5.34
CA LEU A 14 3.99 2.70 4.99
C LEU A 14 4.45 1.78 3.86
N ASN A 15 3.83 0.60 3.72
CA ASN A 15 4.13 -0.35 2.64
C ASN A 15 3.28 -0.12 1.38
N LYS A 16 2.74 1.09 1.18
CA LYS A 16 1.86 1.45 0.05
C LYS A 16 0.56 0.61 -0.01
N GLY A 17 0.17 0.00 1.11
CA GLY A 17 -1.14 -0.63 1.28
C GLY A 17 -2.22 0.43 1.50
N GLY A 18 -3.37 0.27 0.86
CA GLY A 18 -4.46 1.24 0.97
C GLY A 18 -4.24 2.53 0.17
N ASN A 19 -3.35 2.54 -0.84
CA ASN A 19 -3.17 3.71 -1.71
C ASN A 19 -4.47 4.20 -2.37
N CYS A 20 -5.43 3.29 -2.61
CA CYS A 20 -6.78 3.61 -3.08
C CYS A 20 -7.69 4.28 -2.03
N LEU A 21 -7.17 4.53 -0.83
CA LEU A 21 -7.85 5.27 0.23
C LEU A 21 -7.27 6.69 0.38
N LEU A 22 -6.20 7.03 -0.34
CA LEU A 22 -5.55 8.33 -0.27
C LEU A 22 -6.21 9.37 -1.18
N ASN A 23 -7.01 8.94 -2.15
CA ASN A 23 -7.86 9.86 -2.90
C ASN A 23 -9.02 10.30 -2.00
N ILE A 24 -8.94 11.55 -1.55
CA ILE A 24 -10.09 12.22 -0.95
C ILE A 24 -11.18 12.28 -2.03
N PRO A 25 -12.38 11.71 -1.79
CA PRO A 25 -13.48 11.79 -2.74
C PRO A 25 -13.72 13.24 -3.10
N LYS A 26 -14.07 13.50 -4.37
CA LYS A 26 -14.47 14.86 -4.68
C LYS A 26 -15.69 15.22 -3.86
N PRO A 27 -15.84 16.49 -3.47
CA PRO A 27 -16.96 16.90 -2.64
C PRO A 27 -18.33 16.50 -3.24
N ASP A 28 -18.47 16.49 -4.58
CA ASP A 28 -19.69 16.09 -5.29
C ASP A 28 -19.97 14.57 -5.33
N GLU A 29 -19.02 13.75 -4.90
CA GLU A 29 -19.14 12.28 -4.83
C GLU A 29 -19.47 11.77 -3.42
N ALA A 30 -19.51 12.65 -2.42
CA ALA A 30 -19.89 12.29 -1.05
C ALA A 30 -21.41 12.03 -0.96
N TYR A 31 -21.80 10.83 -0.51
CA TYR A 31 -23.21 10.42 -0.34
C TYR A 31 -23.95 11.14 0.81
N SER A 32 -23.31 12.12 1.45
CA SER A 32 -23.84 12.88 2.58
C SER A 32 -24.09 14.34 2.19
N ALA A 33 -25.09 14.96 2.82
CA ALA A 33 -25.28 16.40 2.69
C ALA A 33 -24.05 17.14 3.29
N PRO A 34 -23.57 18.22 2.65
CA PRO A 34 -22.49 19.04 3.18
C PRO A 34 -22.73 19.44 4.64
N PHE A 35 -21.73 19.27 5.51
CA PHE A 35 -21.84 19.64 6.91
C PHE A 35 -20.54 20.24 7.45
N CYS A 36 -20.59 21.54 7.71
CA CYS A 36 -19.49 22.24 8.34
C CYS A 36 -19.29 21.78 9.79
N GLY A 37 -18.12 21.20 10.05
CA GLY A 37 -17.66 20.75 11.37
C GLY A 37 -17.56 19.24 11.53
N ASN A 38 -17.61 18.47 10.44
CA ASN A 38 -17.39 17.01 10.42
C ASN A 38 -15.92 16.63 10.12
N LYS A 39 -15.02 17.62 9.91
CA LYS A 39 -13.62 17.45 9.51
C LYS A 39 -13.43 16.90 8.09
N LEU A 40 -14.43 17.04 7.24
CA LEU A 40 -14.40 16.70 5.83
C LEU A 40 -14.76 17.96 5.03
N VAL A 41 -13.90 18.34 4.09
CA VAL A 41 -14.19 19.50 3.25
C VAL A 41 -15.23 19.12 2.19
N ASP A 42 -16.47 19.50 2.49
CA ASP A 42 -17.65 19.21 1.67
C ASP A 42 -17.89 20.28 0.57
N PRO A 43 -18.81 20.06 -0.39
CA PRO A 43 -19.11 21.04 -1.44
C PRO A 43 -19.47 22.42 -0.89
N GLY A 44 -18.69 23.44 -1.27
CA GLY A 44 -18.92 24.84 -0.87
C GLY A 44 -18.07 25.29 0.33
N GLU A 45 -17.41 24.36 1.01
CA GLU A 45 -16.46 24.63 2.09
C GLU A 45 -15.04 24.80 1.52
N GLU A 46 -14.22 25.59 2.21
CA GLU A 46 -12.80 25.79 1.86
C GLU A 46 -11.86 25.07 2.83
N CYS A 47 -12.36 24.79 4.04
CA CYS A 47 -11.67 24.09 5.11
C CYS A 47 -12.69 23.57 6.12
N ASP A 48 -12.34 22.53 6.87
CA ASP A 48 -13.14 22.05 8.00
C ASP A 48 -12.20 21.55 9.11
N CYS A 49 -12.13 22.30 10.21
CA CYS A 49 -11.31 22.00 11.40
C CYS A 49 -12.09 21.26 12.50
N GLY A 50 -13.35 20.89 12.24
CA GLY A 50 -14.27 20.26 13.19
C GLY A 50 -15.21 21.26 13.84
N ASN A 51 -15.63 20.97 15.06
CA ASN A 51 -16.59 21.84 15.74
C ASN A 51 -15.96 23.20 16.13
N PRO A 52 -16.77 24.25 16.40
CA PRO A 52 -16.24 25.60 16.67
C PRO A 52 -15.17 25.67 17.77
N LYS A 53 -15.26 24.82 18.79
CA LYS A 53 -14.29 24.77 19.88
C LYS A 53 -12.96 24.12 19.46
N GLU A 54 -12.99 23.11 18.60
CA GLU A 54 -11.79 22.52 18.00
C GLU A 54 -11.10 23.54 17.08
N CYS A 55 -11.90 24.30 16.32
CA CYS A 55 -11.42 25.34 15.41
C CYS A 55 -10.85 26.59 16.08
N GLU A 56 -11.07 26.81 17.38
CA GLU A 56 -10.39 27.89 18.13
C GLU A 56 -8.86 27.73 18.10
N LEU A 57 -8.37 26.49 17.95
CA LEU A 57 -6.95 26.18 17.85
C LEU A 57 -6.43 26.25 16.41
N ASP A 58 -7.30 26.29 15.41
CA ASP A 58 -6.91 26.35 14.01
C ASP A 58 -6.63 27.81 13.60
N PRO A 59 -5.40 28.14 13.18
CA PRO A 59 -5.07 29.50 12.80
C PRO A 59 -5.68 29.92 11.46
N CYS A 60 -6.08 28.98 10.59
CA CYS A 60 -6.38 29.22 9.18
C CYS A 60 -7.87 29.13 8.83
N CYS A 61 -8.63 28.32 9.56
CA CYS A 61 -10.04 28.02 9.26
C CYS A 61 -11.01 28.67 10.26
N GLU A 62 -12.13 29.19 9.77
CA GLU A 62 -13.21 29.71 10.60
C GLU A 62 -14.30 28.63 10.82
N GLY A 63 -14.35 28.06 12.02
CA GLY A 63 -15.18 26.89 12.31
C GLY A 63 -16.70 27.08 12.23
N SER A 64 -17.20 28.32 12.25
CA SER A 64 -18.63 28.58 12.08
C SER A 64 -19.08 28.64 10.61
N THR A 65 -18.13 28.85 9.70
CA THR A 65 -18.41 29.10 8.27
C THR A 65 -17.73 28.10 7.35
N CYS A 66 -16.75 27.33 7.84
CA CYS A 66 -15.89 26.44 7.03
C CYS A 66 -15.24 27.18 5.86
N LYS A 67 -14.84 28.42 6.15
CA LYS A 67 -14.14 29.32 5.24
C LYS A 67 -12.74 29.61 5.76
N LEU A 68 -11.83 29.87 4.83
CA LEU A 68 -10.51 30.35 5.19
C LEU A 68 -10.65 31.73 5.84
N LYS A 69 -9.84 31.96 6.88
CA LYS A 69 -9.68 33.32 7.41
C LYS A 69 -9.08 34.21 6.33
N SER A 70 -9.38 35.50 6.38
CA SER A 70 -9.06 36.46 5.29
C SER A 70 -7.58 36.55 4.88
N PHE A 71 -6.65 36.11 5.74
CA PHE A 71 -5.21 36.10 5.46
C PHE A 71 -4.67 34.74 5.02
N ALA A 72 -5.48 33.68 5.09
CA ALA A 72 -5.06 32.31 4.83
C ALA A 72 -5.23 31.95 3.35
N GLU A 73 -4.23 31.28 2.77
CA GLU A 73 -4.28 30.70 1.44
C GLU A 73 -4.66 29.20 1.48
N CYS A 74 -4.44 28.55 2.62
CA CYS A 74 -4.74 27.16 2.87
C CYS A 74 -4.98 26.90 4.36
N ALA A 75 -5.59 25.76 4.69
CA ALA A 75 -5.74 25.28 6.07
C ALA A 75 -5.23 23.85 6.30
N TYR A 76 -5.09 23.05 5.25
CA TYR A 76 -4.73 21.63 5.35
C TYR A 76 -3.97 21.15 4.11
N GLY A 77 -3.36 19.97 4.19
CA GLY A 77 -2.59 19.35 3.10
C GLY A 77 -1.07 19.48 3.29
N ASP A 78 -0.32 18.58 2.66
CA ASP A 78 1.14 18.44 2.86
C ASP A 78 1.94 19.67 2.41
N CYS A 79 1.34 20.51 1.57
CA CYS A 79 1.94 21.74 1.05
C CYS A 79 1.36 23.01 1.71
N CYS A 80 0.67 22.88 2.85
CA CYS A 80 0.20 23.99 3.65
C CYS A 80 1.03 24.13 4.93
N LYS A 81 1.55 25.32 5.20
CA LYS A 81 2.23 25.62 6.46
C LYS A 81 1.93 27.03 6.91
N ASP A 82 1.56 27.18 8.18
CA ASP A 82 1.25 28.47 8.80
C ASP A 82 0.21 29.28 8.00
N CYS A 83 -0.76 28.58 7.39
CA CYS A 83 -1.82 29.12 6.52
C CYS A 83 -1.39 29.59 5.11
N TRP A 84 -0.16 29.30 4.70
CA TRP A 84 0.40 29.66 3.39
C TRP A 84 0.82 28.42 2.60
N PHE A 85 0.78 28.53 1.27
CA PHE A 85 1.37 27.49 0.43
C PHE A 85 2.89 27.42 0.65
N LEU A 86 3.42 26.21 0.77
CA LEU A 86 4.86 25.99 0.76
C LEU A 86 5.44 26.40 -0.59
N PRO A 87 6.64 27.00 -0.64
CA PRO A 87 7.25 27.44 -1.88
C PRO A 87 7.48 26.29 -2.85
N GLY A 88 7.43 26.59 -4.14
CA GLY A 88 7.71 25.63 -5.21
C GLY A 88 9.05 24.93 -5.01
N GLY A 89 9.06 23.60 -5.12
CA GLY A 89 10.24 22.76 -4.87
C GLY A 89 10.42 22.30 -3.42
N SER A 90 9.48 22.62 -2.51
CA SER A 90 9.46 22.04 -1.16
C SER A 90 9.09 20.56 -1.22
N LEU A 91 9.89 19.68 -0.59
CA LEU A 91 9.60 18.25 -0.57
C LEU A 91 8.33 17.97 0.26
N CYS A 92 7.30 17.40 -0.35
CA CYS A 92 6.08 16.99 0.34
C CYS A 92 5.98 15.46 0.50
N ARG A 93 6.55 14.70 -0.43
CA ARG A 93 6.67 13.23 -0.29
C ARG A 93 8.06 12.76 -0.69
N GLY A 94 8.72 12.03 0.22
CA GLY A 94 9.98 11.37 -0.07
C GLY A 94 9.80 10.06 -0.83
N LYS A 95 10.82 9.64 -1.58
CA LYS A 95 10.84 8.30 -2.18
C LYS A 95 10.94 7.21 -1.11
N THR A 96 10.19 6.12 -1.30
CA THR A 96 10.15 4.97 -0.38
C THR A 96 11.11 3.86 -0.79
N ASN A 97 11.42 3.73 -2.08
CA ASN A 97 12.32 2.71 -2.61
C ASN A 97 12.94 3.18 -3.95
N GLU A 98 13.71 2.31 -4.61
CA GLU A 98 14.40 2.64 -5.86
C GLU A 98 13.47 2.80 -7.09
N CYS A 99 12.24 2.27 -7.02
CA CYS A 99 11.21 2.38 -8.05
C CYS A 99 10.25 3.57 -7.82
N ASP A 100 10.53 4.41 -6.83
CA ASP A 100 9.68 5.51 -6.39
C ASP A 100 10.42 6.84 -6.58
N VAL A 101 9.70 7.92 -6.89
CA VAL A 101 10.29 9.26 -7.04
C VAL A 101 9.75 10.21 -5.97
N PRO A 102 10.48 11.26 -5.58
CA PRO A 102 9.95 12.25 -4.65
C PRO A 102 9.02 13.25 -5.35
N GLU A 103 8.04 13.77 -4.62
CA GLU A 103 7.16 14.85 -5.06
C GLU A 103 7.37 16.12 -4.24
N TYR A 104 7.13 17.23 -4.92
CA TYR A 104 7.40 18.56 -4.43
C TYR A 104 6.18 19.45 -4.59
N CYS A 105 5.97 20.35 -3.64
CA CYS A 105 4.98 21.40 -3.73
C CYS A 105 5.24 22.27 -4.96
N ASN A 106 4.18 22.70 -5.64
CA ASN A 106 4.28 23.57 -6.81
C ASN A 106 4.29 25.07 -6.46
N GLY A 107 4.01 25.43 -5.20
CA GLY A 107 3.94 26.82 -4.73
C GLY A 107 2.59 27.50 -4.91
N SER A 108 1.58 26.80 -5.42
CA SER A 108 0.26 27.37 -5.75
C SER A 108 -0.91 26.47 -5.34
N SER A 109 -0.65 25.44 -4.54
CA SER A 109 -1.62 24.45 -4.09
C SER A 109 -1.21 23.94 -2.72
N GLN A 110 -2.21 23.68 -1.87
CA GLN A 110 -2.01 23.06 -0.56
C GLN A 110 -1.75 21.55 -0.64
N PHE A 111 -2.04 20.93 -1.79
CA PHE A 111 -1.83 19.50 -2.01
C PHE A 111 -0.47 19.21 -2.62
N CYS A 112 0.16 18.13 -2.16
CA CYS A 112 1.29 17.54 -2.84
C CYS A 112 0.89 17.13 -4.26
N GLN A 113 1.85 17.12 -5.19
CA GLN A 113 1.58 16.64 -6.54
C GLN A 113 1.24 15.14 -6.50
N PRO A 114 0.47 14.62 -7.49
CA PRO A 114 0.11 13.21 -7.52
C PRO A 114 1.32 12.28 -7.41
N ASP A 115 1.20 11.19 -6.64
CA ASP A 115 2.25 10.16 -6.52
C ASP A 115 2.54 9.55 -7.90
N VAL A 116 3.76 9.74 -8.38
CA VAL A 116 4.26 9.13 -9.60
C VAL A 116 5.43 8.22 -9.26
N PHE A 117 5.70 7.28 -10.16
CA PHE A 117 6.73 6.27 -9.92
C PHE A 117 7.52 5.95 -11.18
N ILE A 118 8.67 5.30 -10.97
CA ILE A 118 9.50 4.82 -12.06
C ILE A 118 8.69 3.83 -12.90
N GLN A 119 8.71 4.04 -14.22
CA GLN A 119 7.93 3.27 -15.18
C GLN A 119 8.06 1.74 -14.99
N ASN A 120 6.94 1.04 -15.20
CA ASN A 120 6.90 -0.42 -15.10
C ASN A 120 7.91 -1.07 -16.06
N GLY A 121 8.64 -2.07 -15.57
CA GLY A 121 9.69 -2.75 -16.33
C GLY A 121 11.08 -2.13 -16.21
N TYR A 122 11.25 -1.02 -15.47
CA TYR A 122 12.58 -0.49 -15.18
C TYR A 122 13.37 -1.46 -14.26
N PRO A 123 14.64 -1.80 -14.56
CA PRO A 123 15.41 -2.73 -13.73
C PRO A 123 15.66 -2.19 -12.32
N CYS A 124 15.51 -3.06 -11.33
CA CYS A 124 15.75 -2.75 -9.91
C CYS A 124 16.50 -3.91 -9.25
N GLN A 125 16.96 -3.72 -8.02
CA GLN A 125 17.72 -4.71 -7.25
C GLN A 125 18.92 -5.28 -8.04
N ASN A 126 19.82 -4.40 -8.49
CA ASN A 126 21.00 -4.78 -9.29
C ASN A 126 20.65 -5.62 -10.55
N ASN A 127 19.61 -5.22 -11.28
CA ASN A 127 19.10 -5.91 -12.49
C ASN A 127 18.54 -7.32 -12.24
N LYS A 128 18.18 -7.67 -11.00
CA LYS A 128 17.58 -8.96 -10.66
C LYS A 128 16.05 -8.94 -10.68
N ALA A 129 15.46 -7.75 -10.75
CA ALA A 129 14.03 -7.53 -10.67
C ALA A 129 13.63 -6.31 -11.50
N TYR A 130 12.33 -6.04 -11.53
CA TYR A 130 11.78 -4.90 -12.26
C TYR A 130 10.78 -4.12 -11.40
N CYS A 131 10.74 -2.82 -11.61
CA CYS A 131 9.75 -1.94 -11.03
C CYS A 131 8.37 -2.27 -11.58
N TYR A 132 7.39 -2.36 -10.69
CA TYR A 132 5.98 -2.49 -11.04
C TYR A 132 5.12 -1.75 -10.02
N ASN A 133 4.35 -0.76 -10.48
CA ASN A 133 3.52 0.14 -9.68
C ASN A 133 4.30 0.78 -8.51
N GLY A 134 5.51 1.28 -8.79
CA GLY A 134 6.37 1.97 -7.84
C GLY A 134 7.06 1.10 -6.80
N MET A 135 7.01 -0.23 -6.94
CA MET A 135 7.70 -1.17 -6.06
C MET A 135 8.65 -2.05 -6.86
N CYS A 136 9.83 -2.31 -6.31
CA CYS A 136 10.73 -3.32 -6.85
C CYS A 136 10.22 -4.71 -6.45
N GLN A 137 9.61 -5.45 -7.38
CA GLN A 137 8.99 -6.74 -7.08
C GLN A 137 9.96 -7.90 -7.28
N TYR A 138 10.32 -8.57 -6.19
CA TYR A 138 11.15 -9.77 -6.22
C TYR A 138 10.74 -10.75 -5.11
N TYR A 139 11.01 -12.04 -5.34
CA TYR A 139 10.50 -13.13 -4.52
C TYR A 139 10.96 -13.07 -3.06
N ASP A 140 12.21 -12.67 -2.79
CA ASP A 140 12.72 -12.55 -1.42
C ASP A 140 11.93 -11.51 -0.62
N ALA A 141 11.64 -10.34 -1.20
CA ALA A 141 10.83 -9.33 -0.52
C ALA A 141 9.42 -9.84 -0.20
N GLN A 142 8.78 -10.57 -1.13
CA GLN A 142 7.45 -11.15 -0.88
C GLN A 142 7.50 -12.19 0.25
N CYS A 143 8.52 -13.05 0.27
CA CYS A 143 8.72 -14.01 1.36
C CYS A 143 8.96 -13.31 2.69
N GLN A 144 9.70 -12.20 2.71
CA GLN A 144 10.01 -11.44 3.92
C GLN A 144 8.78 -10.74 4.50
N VAL A 145 7.92 -10.18 3.65
CA VAL A 145 6.65 -9.58 4.07
C VAL A 145 5.73 -10.63 4.72
N ILE A 146 5.70 -11.84 4.17
CA ILE A 146 4.82 -12.91 4.65
C ILE A 146 5.37 -13.60 5.91
N PHE A 147 6.63 -14.04 5.87
CA PHE A 147 7.22 -14.95 6.86
C PHE A 147 8.28 -14.29 7.75
N GLY A 148 8.51 -12.98 7.58
CA GLY A 148 9.48 -12.19 8.33
C GLY A 148 10.85 -12.08 7.64
N SER A 149 11.68 -11.15 8.13
CA SER A 149 12.91 -10.68 7.47
C SER A 149 13.97 -11.74 7.15
N LYS A 150 13.91 -12.92 7.77
CA LYS A 150 14.85 -14.03 7.50
C LYS A 150 14.41 -14.93 6.34
N ALA A 151 13.16 -14.86 5.93
CA ALA A 151 12.64 -15.67 4.85
C ALA A 151 13.24 -15.23 3.49
N LYS A 152 13.34 -16.18 2.57
CA LYS A 152 13.83 -15.96 1.21
C LYS A 152 13.04 -16.80 0.22
N ALA A 153 13.14 -16.47 -1.05
CA ALA A 153 12.63 -17.32 -2.12
C ALA A 153 13.30 -18.69 -2.08
N ALA A 154 12.50 -19.74 -2.21
CA ALA A 154 13.01 -21.09 -2.32
C ALA A 154 13.73 -21.31 -3.66
N PRO A 155 14.56 -22.36 -3.79
CA PRO A 155 15.17 -22.72 -5.06
C PRO A 155 14.13 -22.98 -6.16
N ARG A 156 14.54 -22.80 -7.42
CA ARG A 156 13.68 -22.99 -8.60
C ARG A 156 12.98 -24.36 -8.63
N ASP A 157 13.64 -25.40 -8.13
CA ASP A 157 13.08 -26.75 -8.06
C ASP A 157 11.82 -26.81 -7.17
N CYS A 158 11.76 -26.04 -6.07
CA CYS A 158 10.55 -25.91 -5.26
C CYS A 158 9.37 -25.36 -6.07
N PHE A 159 9.60 -24.30 -6.84
CA PHE A 159 8.57 -23.72 -7.68
C PHE A 159 8.07 -24.71 -8.74
N ILE A 160 8.98 -25.42 -9.41
CA ILE A 160 8.63 -26.41 -10.45
C ILE A 160 7.85 -27.58 -9.84
N GLU A 161 8.35 -28.19 -8.77
CA GLU A 161 7.75 -29.38 -8.18
C GLU A 161 6.41 -29.09 -7.51
N VAL A 162 6.27 -27.94 -6.82
CA VAL A 162 5.04 -27.58 -6.13
C VAL A 162 4.01 -27.04 -7.13
N ASN A 163 4.36 -26.09 -8.00
CA ASN A 163 3.38 -25.44 -8.87
C ASN A 163 2.92 -26.32 -10.06
N SER A 164 3.61 -27.42 -10.36
CA SER A 164 3.15 -28.41 -11.33
C SER A 164 2.06 -29.34 -10.80
N LYS A 165 1.81 -29.36 -9.48
CA LYS A 165 0.76 -30.20 -8.87
C LYS A 165 -0.64 -29.75 -9.26
N GLY A 166 -0.86 -28.43 -9.36
CA GLY A 166 -2.20 -27.87 -9.62
C GLY A 166 -3.14 -28.14 -8.46
N ASP A 167 -2.70 -27.80 -7.26
CA ASP A 167 -3.50 -27.89 -6.04
C ASP A 167 -3.55 -26.53 -5.33
N ARG A 168 -4.20 -26.48 -4.17
CA ARG A 168 -4.36 -25.26 -3.37
C ARG A 168 -3.05 -24.53 -3.04
N PHE A 169 -1.94 -25.26 -2.91
CA PHE A 169 -0.66 -24.71 -2.48
C PHE A 169 0.35 -24.56 -3.62
N GLY A 170 0.08 -25.17 -4.79
CA GLY A 170 0.92 -25.06 -5.97
C GLY A 170 0.12 -25.04 -7.26
N ASN A 171 -0.04 -23.86 -7.85
CA ASN A 171 -0.81 -23.67 -9.07
C ASN A 171 -0.43 -22.35 -9.78
N CYS A 172 -0.94 -22.18 -11.00
CA CYS A 172 -0.84 -20.97 -11.85
C CYS A 172 -2.20 -20.24 -11.94
N GLY A 173 -2.92 -20.19 -10.83
CA GLY A 173 -4.25 -19.60 -10.72
C GLY A 173 -5.37 -20.64 -10.63
N PHE A 174 -6.56 -20.12 -10.31
CA PHE A 174 -7.79 -20.88 -10.16
C PHE A 174 -8.79 -20.43 -11.24
N SER A 175 -9.29 -21.37 -12.03
CA SER A 175 -10.22 -21.07 -13.13
C SER A 175 -11.15 -22.25 -13.35
N GLY A 176 -12.44 -21.99 -13.62
CA GLY A 176 -13.41 -23.05 -13.87
C GLY A 176 -13.61 -24.00 -12.70
N ASN A 177 -13.43 -23.49 -11.46
CA ASN A 177 -13.49 -24.27 -10.22
C ASN A 177 -12.36 -25.31 -10.06
N GLU A 178 -11.25 -25.18 -10.80
CA GLU A 178 -10.08 -26.05 -10.73
C GLU A 178 -8.79 -25.23 -10.62
N TYR A 179 -7.79 -25.79 -9.93
CA TYR A 179 -6.44 -25.24 -9.87
C TYR A 179 -5.65 -25.60 -11.14
N LYS A 180 -5.13 -24.58 -11.81
CA LYS A 180 -4.34 -24.79 -13.03
C LYS A 180 -2.92 -25.22 -12.69
N LYS A 181 -2.48 -26.36 -13.24
CA LYS A 181 -1.07 -26.78 -13.19
C LYS A 181 -0.19 -25.79 -13.95
N CYS A 182 0.95 -25.43 -13.38
CA CYS A 182 1.93 -24.62 -14.09
C CYS A 182 2.73 -25.46 -15.09
N ALA A 183 2.94 -24.89 -16.29
CA ALA A 183 4.01 -25.35 -17.17
C ALA A 183 5.38 -25.03 -16.53
N THR A 184 6.41 -25.84 -16.79
CA THR A 184 7.75 -25.68 -16.20
C THR A 184 8.35 -24.28 -16.42
N GLY A 185 8.11 -23.68 -17.59
CA GLY A 185 8.56 -22.32 -17.91
C GLY A 185 7.89 -21.22 -17.08
N ASN A 186 6.68 -21.49 -16.57
CA ASN A 186 5.85 -20.54 -15.83
C ASN A 186 5.82 -20.83 -14.32
N ALA A 187 6.56 -21.83 -13.85
CA ALA A 187 6.51 -22.27 -12.46
C ALA A 187 6.85 -21.16 -11.45
N LEU A 188 7.69 -20.19 -11.83
CA LEU A 188 8.05 -19.03 -11.01
C LEU A 188 6.95 -17.94 -10.96
N CYS A 189 5.92 -18.05 -11.79
CA CYS A 189 4.78 -17.13 -11.83
C CYS A 189 3.52 -17.72 -11.16
N GLY A 190 3.65 -18.90 -10.54
CA GLY A 190 2.58 -19.52 -9.76
C GLY A 190 2.60 -19.07 -8.29
N LYS A 191 2.08 -19.92 -7.40
CA LYS A 191 2.17 -19.72 -5.94
C LYS A 191 3.64 -19.55 -5.51
N LEU A 192 3.89 -18.53 -4.70
CA LEU A 192 5.19 -18.23 -4.12
C LEU A 192 5.69 -19.38 -3.23
N GLN A 193 6.95 -19.75 -3.38
CA GLN A 193 7.62 -20.74 -2.54
C GLN A 193 8.79 -20.07 -1.80
N CYS A 194 8.83 -20.25 -0.49
CA CYS A 194 9.84 -19.65 0.39
C CYS A 194 10.65 -20.70 1.15
N GLU A 195 11.78 -20.27 1.70
CA GLU A 195 12.61 -21.01 2.65
C GLU A 195 12.98 -20.14 3.85
N ASN A 196 13.62 -20.72 4.87
CA ASN A 196 13.99 -20.05 6.11
C ASN A 196 12.82 -19.41 6.87
N VAL A 197 11.64 -20.03 6.77
CA VAL A 197 10.43 -19.63 7.51
C VAL A 197 10.60 -20.00 8.99
N GLN A 198 10.66 -19.00 9.86
CA GLN A 198 10.85 -19.18 11.32
C GLN A 198 9.61 -18.83 12.15
N HIS A 199 8.71 -18.00 11.63
CA HIS A 199 7.55 -17.49 12.35
C HIS A 199 6.28 -17.62 11.53
N MET A 200 5.14 -17.83 12.22
CA MET A 200 3.81 -17.73 11.63
C MET A 200 3.57 -16.28 11.16
N PRO A 201 2.87 -16.08 10.04
CA PRO A 201 2.66 -14.78 9.43
C PRO A 201 2.00 -13.81 10.40
N VAL A 202 2.36 -12.53 10.27
CA VAL A 202 2.03 -11.44 11.20
C VAL A 202 0.57 -11.00 11.09
N PHE A 203 -0.22 -11.59 10.18
CA PHE A 203 -1.60 -11.20 9.95
C PHE A 203 -2.53 -11.88 10.94
N GLY A 204 -3.52 -11.15 11.47
CA GLY A 204 -4.62 -11.70 12.29
C GLY A 204 -5.51 -12.75 11.60
N ILE A 205 -5.14 -13.17 10.39
CA ILE A 205 -5.71 -14.29 9.64
C ILE A 205 -4.71 -15.45 9.76
N VAL A 206 -5.11 -16.54 10.42
CA VAL A 206 -4.29 -17.75 10.48
C VAL A 206 -4.32 -18.43 9.11
N PRO A 207 -3.23 -18.43 8.33
CA PRO A 207 -3.24 -19.04 7.02
C PRO A 207 -2.90 -20.52 7.11
N ALA A 208 -3.23 -21.27 6.07
CA ALA A 208 -2.73 -22.62 5.91
C ALA A 208 -1.30 -22.55 5.35
N ILE A 209 -0.35 -23.12 6.08
CA ILE A 209 1.05 -23.22 5.67
C ILE A 209 1.34 -24.67 5.36
N ILE A 210 1.98 -24.91 4.22
CA ILE A 210 2.45 -26.26 3.85
C ILE A 210 3.96 -26.26 3.74
N GLN A 211 4.56 -27.35 4.19
CA GLN A 211 5.98 -27.61 4.04
C GLN A 211 6.15 -28.85 3.14
N THR A 212 6.73 -28.67 1.95
CA THR A 212 7.00 -29.74 1.00
C THR A 212 8.50 -30.06 0.98
N PRO A 213 8.92 -31.31 1.26
CA PRO A 213 10.31 -31.72 1.07
C PRO A 213 10.65 -31.75 -0.43
N SER A 214 11.77 -31.13 -0.82
CA SER A 214 12.28 -31.15 -2.20
C SER A 214 13.80 -31.12 -2.21
N ARG A 215 14.44 -32.12 -2.84
CA ARG A 215 15.89 -32.19 -3.13
C ARG A 215 16.83 -31.57 -2.07
N GLY A 216 16.64 -31.94 -0.80
CA GLY A 216 17.50 -31.51 0.31
C GLY A 216 17.14 -30.16 0.95
N THR A 217 16.10 -29.48 0.49
CA THR A 217 15.49 -28.31 1.15
C THR A 217 14.02 -28.54 1.49
N LYS A 218 13.43 -27.60 2.23
CA LYS A 218 12.02 -27.56 2.59
C LYS A 218 11.39 -26.34 1.92
N CYS A 219 10.48 -26.58 0.99
CA CYS A 219 9.70 -25.55 0.33
C CYS A 219 8.50 -25.18 1.20
N TRP A 220 8.32 -23.88 1.46
CA TRP A 220 7.20 -23.37 2.24
C TRP A 220 6.24 -22.62 1.33
N GLY A 221 4.97 -23.04 1.33
CA GLY A 221 3.88 -22.36 0.66
C GLY A 221 2.85 -21.86 1.67
N VAL A 222 2.12 -20.81 1.30
CA VAL A 222 1.04 -20.25 2.12
C VAL A 222 -0.23 -20.12 1.31
N ASP A 223 -1.35 -20.36 1.98
CA ASP A 223 -2.67 -20.04 1.47
C ASP A 223 -3.44 -19.22 2.50
N PHE A 224 -3.66 -17.96 2.15
CA PHE A 224 -4.51 -17.05 2.90
C PHE A 224 -5.94 -17.23 2.38
N GLN A 225 -6.86 -17.68 3.22
CA GLN A 225 -8.29 -17.80 2.86
C GLN A 225 -8.93 -16.40 2.82
N LEU A 226 -8.54 -15.59 1.84
CA LEU A 226 -8.90 -14.18 1.74
C LEU A 226 -10.26 -13.93 1.07
N GLY A 227 -10.97 -15.00 0.68
CA GLY A 227 -12.20 -14.92 -0.11
C GLY A 227 -11.92 -14.86 -1.62
N SER A 228 -12.98 -14.82 -2.43
CA SER A 228 -12.91 -14.78 -3.90
C SER A 228 -12.50 -13.41 -4.48
N ASP A 229 -12.50 -12.37 -3.63
CA ASP A 229 -12.48 -10.98 -4.07
C ASP A 229 -11.06 -10.38 -4.04
N LEU A 230 -10.07 -11.17 -3.60
CA LEU A 230 -8.65 -10.82 -3.60
C LEU A 230 -7.91 -11.75 -4.58
N PRO A 231 -7.46 -11.23 -5.75
CA PRO A 231 -6.78 -12.02 -6.78
C PRO A 231 -5.44 -12.60 -6.35
#